data_AF-A0A9D1TJ41-F1
#
_entry.id   AF-A0A9D1TJ41-F1
#
_cell.length_a   1.000
_cell.length_b   1.000
_cell.length_c   1.000
_cell.angle_alpha   90.00
_cell.angle_beta   90.00
_cell.angle_gamma   90.00
#
_symmetry.space_group_name_H-M   'P 1'
#
loop_
_entity.id
_entity.type
_entity.pdbx_description
1 polymer ?
#
loop_
_entity_poly.entity_id
_entity_poly.type
_entity_poly.pdbx_seq_one_letter_code
_entity_poly.pdbx_strand_id
1 'polypeptide(L)'
;MYRKIIMTLLMAILLIACTNDVVTNENESNNENNVPMEQNESGEVAESETNKKEKTSTQSVKKAQKLDDLTVHYMDVGQGDATLFQVKDKDETYHILYDTGDWKGNEVVPYLKDLKVDYIDIVIISHPHADHIGQLHKVLDQFDVGEVWMSSNTAQSEVYNKAVEAIVKSDADFDEPKAGDVFDIGPLQLTILHPANVTGNLNEDSISFHAQYGDISFLFTGDASKTEEKIMLENDLPIEATVLQLGHHGSNTSSDPKFVEEVNPEIAIYSAGIDNKYGHPHEEVIDLFATKDIPLYGTDTYGNIVIKTDGKTYEVDKGKKKKQKQTEKEKKKAACININDASKEELMEIIHIGDARADALIEHRPYTSVEDLSIIDGIGPGRISDIIEEGKACIEE
;
A
#
# COMPACT_ATOMS: atom_id res chain seq x y z
N MET A 1 -11.13 19.68 -6.67
CA MET A 1 -12.04 20.38 -7.62
C MET A 1 -13.12 19.36 -7.99
N TYR A 2 -14.33 19.44 -7.43
CA TYR A 2 -15.35 18.37 -7.59
C TYR A 2 -15.75 18.19 -9.06
N ARG A 3 -15.27 17.14 -9.72
CA ARG A 3 -15.72 16.75 -11.06
C ARG A 3 -16.88 15.76 -10.91
N LYS A 4 -18.09 16.25 -11.14
CA LYS A 4 -19.24 15.38 -11.39
C LYS A 4 -19.08 14.76 -12.77
N ILE A 5 -19.04 13.43 -12.83
CA ILE A 5 -19.08 12.66 -14.07
C ILE A 5 -20.44 12.93 -14.73
N ILE A 6 -20.43 13.72 -15.81
CA ILE A 6 -21.58 13.90 -16.70
C ILE A 6 -21.18 13.30 -18.04
N MET A 7 -21.64 12.07 -18.25
CA MET A 7 -21.56 11.40 -19.54
C MET A 7 -22.47 12.15 -20.53
N THR A 8 -21.89 13.01 -21.37
CA THR A 8 -22.62 13.68 -22.46
C THR A 8 -22.05 13.24 -23.79
N LEU A 9 -22.73 12.28 -24.41
CA LEU A 9 -22.53 11.89 -25.80
C LEU A 9 -22.96 13.06 -26.70
N LEU A 10 -22.01 13.75 -27.32
CA LEU A 10 -22.31 14.82 -28.28
C LEU A 10 -21.58 14.56 -29.60
N MET A 11 -22.24 13.78 -30.45
CA MET A 11 -21.94 13.69 -31.88
C MET A 11 -22.32 15.03 -32.53
N ALA A 12 -21.33 15.80 -32.99
CA ALA A 12 -21.55 16.89 -33.92
C ALA A 12 -20.46 16.87 -34.99
N ILE A 13 -20.80 16.27 -36.14
CA ILE A 13 -20.07 16.40 -37.40
C ILE A 13 -20.40 17.78 -37.96
N LEU A 14 -19.40 18.62 -38.18
CA LEU A 14 -19.50 19.79 -39.06
C LEU A 14 -18.18 19.98 -39.83
N LEU A 15 -18.21 19.47 -41.06
CA LEU A 15 -17.29 19.81 -42.14
C LEU A 15 -17.70 21.14 -42.75
N ILE A 16 -16.84 22.16 -42.68
CA ILE A 16 -16.79 23.25 -43.67
C ILE A 16 -15.32 23.58 -43.96
N ALA A 17 -14.98 23.54 -45.24
CA ALA A 17 -13.66 23.85 -45.80
C ALA A 17 -13.65 25.25 -46.46
N CYS A 18 -12.43 25.83 -46.54
CA CYS A 18 -11.95 26.88 -47.46
C CYS A 18 -12.48 28.32 -47.23
N THR A 19 -11.72 29.44 -47.33
CA THR A 19 -10.38 29.77 -47.86
C THR A 19 -10.00 31.23 -47.49
N ASN A 20 -8.69 31.50 -47.41
CA ASN A 20 -7.89 32.73 -47.64
C ASN A 20 -8.37 34.14 -47.19
N ASP A 21 -7.53 34.88 -46.44
CA ASP A 21 -6.55 35.79 -47.06
C ASP A 21 -5.52 36.36 -46.06
N VAL A 22 -4.34 36.63 -46.62
CA VAL A 22 -3.13 37.20 -46.02
C VAL A 22 -3.20 38.73 -46.05
N VAL A 23 -2.88 39.42 -44.96
CA VAL A 23 -2.13 40.71 -44.99
C VAL A 23 -1.27 40.87 -43.73
N THR A 24 0.00 41.15 -43.98
CA THR A 24 1.10 41.51 -43.08
C THR A 24 0.97 42.93 -42.48
N ASN A 25 1.48 43.16 -41.27
CA ASN A 25 2.60 44.09 -41.07
C ASN A 25 3.11 44.13 -39.63
N GLU A 26 4.43 44.13 -39.55
CA GLU A 26 5.30 44.45 -38.43
C GLU A 26 5.07 45.90 -37.94
N ASN A 27 5.26 46.16 -36.65
CA ASN A 27 6.46 46.89 -36.23
C ASN A 27 6.64 46.98 -34.71
N GLU A 28 7.92 46.99 -34.37
CA GLU A 28 8.60 47.09 -33.08
C GLU A 28 8.23 48.33 -32.25
N SER A 29 8.41 48.26 -30.93
CA SER A 29 9.57 48.89 -30.25
C SER A 29 9.33 49.08 -28.74
N ASN A 30 10.37 48.71 -27.97
CA ASN A 30 10.93 49.34 -26.77
C ASN A 30 9.99 50.08 -25.80
N ASN A 31 10.12 49.81 -24.49
CA ASN A 31 11.17 50.45 -23.67
C ASN A 31 11.08 50.05 -22.19
N GLU A 32 12.25 50.03 -21.56
CA GLU A 32 12.51 49.95 -20.13
C GLU A 32 11.94 51.17 -19.36
N ASN A 33 11.63 50.98 -18.07
CA ASN A 33 12.23 51.69 -16.92
C ASN A 33 11.35 51.68 -15.65
N ASN A 34 11.81 50.94 -14.64
CA ASN A 34 12.20 51.37 -13.30
C ASN A 34 11.48 52.53 -12.53
N VAL A 35 11.14 52.18 -11.26
CA VAL A 35 11.36 52.93 -9.98
C VAL A 35 10.29 53.99 -9.58
N PRO A 36 10.08 54.38 -8.29
CA PRO A 36 10.43 53.83 -6.95
C PRO A 36 9.26 53.68 -5.94
N MET A 37 9.65 53.08 -4.81
CA MET A 37 9.08 53.08 -3.45
C MET A 37 9.41 54.39 -2.67
N GLU A 38 8.47 54.92 -1.87
CA GLU A 38 8.65 55.81 -0.69
C GLU A 38 7.39 55.65 0.19
N GLN A 39 7.44 55.11 1.41
CA GLN A 39 7.86 55.65 2.72
C GLN A 39 6.86 56.58 3.45
N ASN A 40 6.58 56.13 4.69
CA ASN A 40 6.38 56.85 5.96
C ASN A 40 4.99 57.25 6.50
N GLU A 41 4.68 56.58 7.62
CA GLU A 41 4.34 57.10 8.96
C GLU A 41 3.07 57.94 9.19
N SER A 42 2.21 57.45 10.10
CA SER A 42 2.01 57.99 11.47
C SER A 42 0.59 57.73 12.01
N GLY A 43 0.47 57.55 13.34
CA GLY A 43 -0.65 58.07 14.12
C GLY A 43 -1.73 57.11 14.66
N GLU A 44 -1.55 56.71 15.92
CA GLU A 44 -2.52 56.54 17.03
C GLU A 44 -3.98 56.05 16.83
N VAL A 45 -4.24 54.91 17.50
CA VAL A 45 -5.31 54.59 18.49
C VAL A 45 -6.70 55.26 18.36
N ALA A 46 -7.71 54.43 18.11
CA ALA A 46 -9.01 54.52 18.80
C ALA A 46 -9.71 53.14 18.81
N GLU A 47 -10.00 52.63 20.01
CA GLU A 47 -10.92 51.51 20.22
C GLU A 47 -12.34 51.91 19.78
N SER A 48 -13.02 51.01 19.06
CA SER A 48 -14.48 50.92 19.14
C SER A 48 -14.93 49.48 18.96
N GLU A 49 -15.57 48.96 20.00
CA GLU A 49 -16.37 47.74 20.00
C GLU A 49 -17.42 47.78 18.87
N THR A 50 -17.72 46.63 18.23
CA THR A 50 -19.10 46.17 18.01
C THR A 50 -19.21 44.80 17.34
N ASN A 51 -20.01 43.95 17.98
CA ASN A 51 -20.93 42.96 17.41
C ASN A 51 -20.39 41.73 16.65
N LYS A 52 -20.16 40.66 17.43
CA LYS A 52 -20.41 39.28 17.00
C LYS A 52 -21.87 39.13 16.56
N LYS A 53 -22.09 38.91 15.25
CA LYS A 53 -23.29 38.24 14.74
C LYS A 53 -22.99 36.75 14.63
N GLU A 54 -23.55 35.97 15.55
CA GLU A 54 -23.76 34.54 15.36
C GLU A 54 -24.59 34.32 14.09
N LYS A 55 -23.97 33.71 13.07
CA LYS A 55 -24.71 32.99 12.03
C LYS A 55 -24.86 31.56 12.53
N THR A 56 -26.02 31.26 13.10
CA THR A 56 -26.49 29.89 13.28
C THR A 56 -26.60 29.25 11.90
N SER A 57 -25.63 28.42 11.53
CA SER A 57 -25.77 27.51 10.39
C SER A 57 -26.66 26.36 10.84
N THR A 58 -27.91 26.40 10.39
CA THR A 58 -28.79 25.23 10.38
C THR A 58 -28.12 24.13 9.56
N GLN A 59 -27.46 23.19 10.23
CA GLN A 59 -27.07 21.91 9.65
C GLN A 59 -28.35 21.17 9.28
N SER A 60 -28.61 21.08 7.96
CA SER A 60 -29.57 20.12 7.43
C SER A 60 -29.04 18.73 7.73
N VAL A 61 -29.68 18.00 8.64
CA VAL A 61 -29.42 16.58 8.86
C VAL A 61 -29.76 15.85 7.57
N LYS A 62 -28.74 15.50 6.77
CA LYS A 62 -28.90 14.55 5.67
C LYS A 62 -29.34 13.23 6.30
N LYS A 63 -30.52 12.76 5.94
CA LYS A 63 -31.02 11.44 6.33
C LYS A 63 -29.99 10.42 5.83
N ALA A 64 -29.39 9.65 6.74
CA ALA A 64 -28.39 8.64 6.40
C ALA A 64 -28.96 7.70 5.33
N GLN A 65 -28.37 7.72 4.15
CA GLN A 65 -28.75 6.83 3.05
C GLN A 65 -28.32 5.42 3.45
N LYS A 66 -29.23 4.45 3.32
CA LYS A 66 -28.88 3.04 3.50
C LYS A 66 -27.95 2.68 2.34
N LEU A 67 -26.73 2.29 2.66
CA LEU A 67 -25.77 1.78 1.70
C LEU A 67 -26.10 0.32 1.36
N ASP A 68 -25.78 -0.09 0.14
CA ASP A 68 -25.75 -1.49 -0.24
C ASP A 68 -24.39 -2.09 0.14
N ASP A 69 -24.08 -3.30 -0.31
CA ASP A 69 -22.85 -3.98 0.08
C ASP A 69 -21.66 -3.51 -0.79
N LEU A 70 -20.53 -3.25 -0.14
CA LEU A 70 -19.20 -3.22 -0.75
C LEU A 70 -18.52 -4.56 -0.47
N THR A 71 -17.97 -5.19 -1.51
CA THR A 71 -17.11 -6.38 -1.36
C THR A 71 -15.71 -6.10 -1.89
N VAL A 72 -14.68 -6.35 -1.09
CA VAL A 72 -13.26 -6.16 -1.45
C VAL A 72 -12.57 -7.52 -1.43
N HIS A 73 -12.04 -7.95 -2.57
CA HIS A 73 -11.39 -9.24 -2.75
C HIS A 73 -9.88 -9.06 -2.93
N TYR A 74 -9.11 -9.44 -1.92
CA TYR A 74 -7.65 -9.55 -1.98
C TYR A 74 -7.33 -10.93 -2.57
N MET A 75 -6.82 -10.95 -3.81
CA MET A 75 -6.61 -12.19 -4.56
C MET A 75 -5.26 -12.82 -4.22
N ASP A 76 -5.26 -14.15 -4.09
CA ASP A 76 -4.04 -14.95 -3.99
C ASP A 76 -3.42 -15.12 -5.38
N VAL A 77 -2.58 -14.16 -5.76
CA VAL A 77 -1.83 -14.11 -7.03
C VAL A 77 -0.37 -14.51 -6.86
N GLY A 78 -0.03 -15.15 -5.74
CA GLY A 78 1.35 -15.43 -5.35
C GLY A 78 2.07 -14.19 -4.84
N GLN A 79 3.32 -13.97 -5.27
CA GLN A 79 4.06 -12.76 -4.91
C GLN A 79 3.62 -11.61 -5.83
N GLY A 80 2.69 -10.80 -5.35
CA GLY A 80 2.12 -9.67 -6.06
C GLY A 80 0.78 -9.25 -5.48
N ASP A 81 0.25 -8.15 -6.00
CA ASP A 81 -1.02 -7.58 -5.56
C ASP A 81 -2.07 -7.61 -6.67
N ALA A 82 -3.29 -7.98 -6.30
CA ALA A 82 -4.49 -7.77 -7.12
C ALA A 82 -5.71 -7.74 -6.20
N THR A 83 -6.40 -6.60 -6.16
CA THR A 83 -7.55 -6.37 -5.29
C THR A 83 -8.74 -5.86 -6.08
N LEU A 84 -9.86 -6.58 -6.04
CA LEU A 84 -11.11 -6.15 -6.68
C LEU A 84 -12.08 -5.55 -5.66
N PHE A 85 -12.58 -4.35 -5.92
CA PHE A 85 -13.74 -3.77 -5.25
C PHE A 85 -14.98 -3.99 -6.11
N GLN A 86 -16.06 -4.47 -5.50
CA GLN A 86 -17.38 -4.53 -6.07
C GLN A 86 -18.30 -3.61 -5.26
N VAL A 87 -18.58 -2.44 -5.81
CA VAL A 87 -19.38 -1.39 -5.16
C VAL A 87 -20.80 -1.47 -5.68
N LYS A 88 -21.75 -1.90 -4.84
CA LYS A 88 -23.16 -1.88 -5.22
C LYS A 88 -23.80 -0.53 -4.89
N ASP A 89 -24.55 0.02 -5.85
CA ASP A 89 -25.47 1.15 -5.63
C ASP A 89 -26.78 0.89 -6.38
N LYS A 90 -27.81 0.45 -5.64
CA LYS A 90 -29.12 0.09 -6.19
C LYS A 90 -29.00 -1.06 -7.21
N ASP A 91 -29.27 -0.75 -8.47
CA ASP A 91 -29.31 -1.69 -9.59
C ASP A 91 -27.98 -1.72 -10.37
N GLU A 92 -27.00 -0.90 -9.98
CA GLU A 92 -25.67 -0.82 -10.59
C GLU A 92 -24.62 -1.45 -9.68
N THR A 93 -23.56 -1.98 -10.29
CA THR A 93 -22.37 -2.48 -9.59
C THR A 93 -21.16 -1.94 -10.32
N TYR A 94 -20.31 -1.23 -9.59
CA TYR A 94 -19.04 -0.72 -10.08
C TYR A 94 -17.92 -1.67 -9.68
N HIS A 95 -16.97 -1.88 -10.57
CA HIS A 95 -15.81 -2.74 -10.38
C HIS A 95 -14.52 -1.92 -10.48
N ILE A 96 -13.74 -1.91 -9.40
CA ILE A 96 -12.43 -1.26 -9.38
C ILE A 96 -11.39 -2.34 -9.12
N LEU A 97 -10.42 -2.47 -10.02
CA LEU A 97 -9.32 -3.42 -9.88
C LEU A 97 -8.04 -2.65 -9.53
N TYR A 98 -7.52 -2.84 -8.33
CA TYR A 98 -6.23 -2.30 -7.89
C TYR A 98 -5.14 -3.36 -8.04
N ASP A 99 -4.18 -3.09 -8.92
CA ASP A 99 -3.16 -4.01 -9.42
C ASP A 99 -3.71 -5.31 -10.03
N THR A 100 -2.82 -6.04 -10.70
CA THR A 100 -3.15 -7.17 -11.59
C THR A 100 -2.24 -8.39 -11.38
N GLY A 101 -1.45 -8.41 -10.32
CA GLY A 101 -0.62 -9.53 -9.92
C GLY A 101 0.59 -9.80 -10.81
N ASP A 102 1.27 -10.92 -10.53
CA ASP A 102 2.53 -11.28 -11.19
C ASP A 102 2.39 -11.60 -12.68
N TRP A 103 3.38 -11.16 -13.44
CA TRP A 103 3.45 -11.33 -14.90
C TRP A 103 3.48 -12.78 -15.37
N LYS A 104 3.93 -13.72 -14.53
CA LYS A 104 3.89 -15.17 -14.81
C LYS A 104 2.55 -15.79 -14.40
N GLY A 105 1.78 -15.10 -13.57
CA GLY A 105 0.47 -15.51 -13.09
C GLY A 105 -0.60 -15.45 -14.17
N ASN A 106 -1.71 -16.15 -13.94
CA ASN A 106 -2.92 -16.11 -14.76
C ASN A 106 -4.19 -16.18 -13.89
N GLU A 107 -4.10 -15.84 -12.62
CA GLU A 107 -5.13 -16.05 -11.60
C GLU A 107 -6.22 -14.98 -11.66
N VAL A 108 -5.87 -13.75 -12.04
CA VAL A 108 -6.78 -12.59 -12.00
C VAL A 108 -7.94 -12.77 -12.97
N VAL A 109 -7.66 -13.03 -14.25
CA VAL A 109 -8.72 -13.16 -15.28
C VAL A 109 -9.73 -14.28 -14.96
N PRO A 110 -9.32 -15.52 -14.61
CA PRO A 110 -10.25 -16.56 -14.19
C PRO A 110 -11.06 -16.18 -12.95
N TYR A 111 -10.43 -15.55 -11.95
CA TYR A 111 -11.12 -15.17 -10.73
C TYR A 111 -12.21 -14.11 -11.00
N LEU A 112 -11.91 -13.10 -11.80
CA LEU A 112 -12.90 -12.10 -12.25
C LEU A 112 -14.05 -12.74 -13.03
N LYS A 113 -13.76 -13.72 -13.91
CA LYS A 113 -14.79 -14.48 -14.65
C LYS A 113 -15.67 -15.33 -13.74
N ASP A 114 -15.09 -15.97 -12.72
CA ASP A 114 -15.84 -16.75 -11.73
C ASP A 114 -16.79 -15.86 -10.91
N LEU A 115 -16.39 -14.62 -10.64
CA LEU A 115 -17.23 -13.58 -10.05
C LEU A 115 -18.24 -12.95 -11.03
N LYS A 116 -18.21 -13.37 -12.31
CA LYS A 116 -19.06 -12.86 -13.40
C LYS A 116 -18.90 -11.35 -13.61
N VAL A 117 -17.69 -10.83 -13.43
CA VAL A 117 -17.32 -9.49 -13.88
C VAL A 117 -17.32 -9.49 -15.41
N ASP A 118 -18.05 -8.55 -16.00
CA ASP A 118 -18.14 -8.33 -17.44
C ASP A 118 -17.51 -7.00 -17.87
N TYR A 119 -17.59 -5.98 -17.01
CA TYR A 119 -17.00 -4.66 -17.19
C TYR A 119 -16.19 -4.26 -15.96
N ILE A 120 -15.08 -3.54 -16.16
CA ILE A 120 -14.29 -2.94 -15.07
C ILE A 120 -14.30 -1.43 -15.25
N ASP A 121 -14.90 -0.70 -14.32
CA ASP A 121 -14.98 0.76 -14.41
C ASP A 121 -13.58 1.38 -14.37
N ILE A 122 -12.74 0.92 -13.43
CA ILE A 122 -11.42 1.49 -13.20
C ILE A 122 -10.42 0.37 -12.92
N VAL A 123 -9.30 0.36 -13.64
CA VAL A 123 -8.11 -0.39 -13.27
C VAL A 123 -7.06 0.60 -12.76
N ILE A 124 -6.70 0.51 -11.48
CA ILE A 124 -5.66 1.32 -10.86
C ILE A 124 -4.40 0.46 -10.76
N ILE A 125 -3.30 0.90 -11.38
CA ILE A 125 -1.99 0.29 -11.22
C ILE A 125 -1.17 1.14 -10.27
N SER A 126 -0.80 0.58 -9.12
CA SER A 126 0.00 1.25 -8.12
C SER A 126 1.32 1.74 -8.72
N HIS A 127 2.07 0.83 -9.34
CA HIS A 127 3.34 1.12 -10.00
C HIS A 127 3.73 0.06 -11.05
N PRO A 128 4.73 0.33 -11.92
CA PRO A 128 5.07 -0.52 -13.06
C PRO A 128 5.77 -1.87 -12.77
N HIS A 129 5.96 -2.29 -11.53
CA HIS A 129 6.64 -3.55 -11.27
C HIS A 129 5.80 -4.77 -11.68
N ALA A 130 6.52 -5.85 -12.02
CA ALA A 130 5.95 -6.99 -12.72
C ALA A 130 5.00 -7.83 -11.85
N ASP A 131 5.05 -7.67 -10.54
CA ASP A 131 4.16 -8.24 -9.52
C ASP A 131 2.89 -7.40 -9.27
N HIS A 132 2.76 -6.25 -9.93
CA HIS A 132 1.61 -5.34 -9.84
C HIS A 132 0.94 -5.14 -11.21
N ILE A 133 1.69 -4.69 -12.23
CA ILE A 133 1.17 -4.47 -13.58
C ILE A 133 1.09 -5.76 -14.42
N GLY A 134 1.55 -6.89 -13.87
CA GLY A 134 1.96 -8.08 -14.61
C GLY A 134 0.89 -8.68 -15.52
N GLN A 135 -0.37 -8.68 -15.10
CA GLN A 135 -1.47 -9.24 -15.88
C GLN A 135 -2.37 -8.19 -16.54
N LEU A 136 -2.03 -6.89 -16.49
CA LEU A 136 -2.86 -5.82 -17.06
C LEU A 136 -3.23 -6.07 -18.51
N HIS A 137 -2.27 -6.47 -19.35
CA HIS A 137 -2.54 -6.81 -20.74
C HIS A 137 -3.59 -7.92 -20.90
N LYS A 138 -3.59 -8.93 -20.01
CA LYS A 138 -4.58 -10.01 -20.02
C LYS A 138 -5.95 -9.53 -19.57
N VAL A 139 -6.00 -8.58 -18.64
CA VAL A 139 -7.25 -7.95 -18.20
C VAL A 139 -7.86 -7.16 -19.35
N LEU A 140 -7.10 -6.25 -19.97
CA LEU A 140 -7.56 -5.44 -21.10
C LEU A 140 -7.91 -6.26 -22.35
N ASP A 141 -7.26 -7.41 -22.55
CA ASP A 141 -7.60 -8.33 -23.64
C ASP A 141 -8.92 -9.10 -23.41
N GLN A 142 -9.46 -9.12 -22.17
CA GLN A 142 -10.57 -10.01 -21.78
C GLN A 142 -11.80 -9.30 -21.22
N PHE A 143 -11.65 -8.06 -20.77
CA PHE A 143 -12.71 -7.26 -20.17
C PHE A 143 -12.76 -5.89 -20.84
N ASP A 144 -13.96 -5.36 -21.00
CA ASP A 144 -14.14 -3.95 -21.34
C ASP A 144 -13.78 -3.13 -20.09
N VAL A 145 -12.86 -2.17 -20.24
CA VAL A 145 -12.35 -1.32 -19.16
C VAL A 145 -12.68 0.13 -19.46
N GLY A 146 -13.25 0.84 -18.50
CA GLY A 146 -13.58 2.26 -18.62
C GLY A 146 -12.35 3.14 -18.55
N GLU A 147 -11.62 3.05 -17.44
CA GLU A 147 -10.43 3.86 -17.18
C GLU A 147 -9.26 3.01 -16.68
N VAL A 148 -8.04 3.38 -17.07
CA VAL A 148 -6.79 2.89 -16.48
C VAL A 148 -6.08 4.05 -15.80
N TRP A 149 -5.90 3.93 -14.49
CA TRP A 149 -5.17 4.90 -13.68
C TRP A 149 -3.77 4.38 -13.39
N MET A 150 -2.75 5.12 -13.78
CA MET A 150 -1.35 4.76 -13.52
C MET A 150 -0.51 6.04 -13.49
N SER A 151 0.56 6.06 -12.70
CA SER A 151 1.51 7.18 -12.76
C SER A 151 2.22 7.23 -14.12
N SER A 152 2.70 8.42 -14.52
CA SER A 152 3.54 8.59 -15.73
C SER A 152 4.93 7.94 -15.65
N ASN A 153 5.16 7.07 -14.67
CA ASN A 153 6.39 6.31 -14.57
C ASN A 153 6.59 5.40 -15.77
N THR A 154 7.84 5.37 -16.23
CA THR A 154 8.28 4.48 -17.29
C THR A 154 9.22 3.43 -16.74
N ALA A 155 9.00 2.17 -17.10
CA ALA A 155 9.92 1.08 -16.77
C ALA A 155 10.53 0.48 -18.03
N GLN A 156 11.82 0.14 -17.98
CA GLN A 156 12.52 -0.56 -19.07
C GLN A 156 12.30 -2.08 -18.96
N SER A 157 11.05 -2.53 -19.08
CA SER A 157 10.71 -3.96 -19.01
C SER A 157 9.75 -4.38 -20.12
N GLU A 158 9.84 -5.64 -20.55
CA GLU A 158 8.90 -6.20 -21.52
C GLU A 158 7.46 -6.23 -20.96
N VAL A 159 7.33 -6.44 -19.65
CA VAL A 159 6.04 -6.47 -18.94
C VAL A 159 5.36 -5.09 -19.04
N TYR A 160 6.09 -4.02 -18.74
CA TYR A 160 5.59 -2.66 -18.87
C TYR A 160 5.22 -2.32 -20.31
N ASN A 161 6.08 -2.65 -21.29
CA ASN A 161 5.78 -2.39 -22.70
C ASN A 161 4.50 -3.10 -23.16
N LYS A 162 4.28 -4.36 -22.75
CA LYS A 162 3.05 -5.10 -23.05
C LYS A 162 1.82 -4.44 -22.42
N ALA A 163 1.93 -3.96 -21.19
CA ALA A 163 0.86 -3.26 -20.50
C ALA A 163 0.49 -1.97 -21.23
N VAL A 164 1.47 -1.12 -21.56
CA VAL A 164 1.25 0.12 -22.32
C VAL A 164 0.67 -0.16 -23.71
N GLU A 165 1.19 -1.17 -24.41
CA GLU A 165 0.63 -1.58 -25.70
C GLU A 165 -0.83 -2.02 -25.60
N ALA A 166 -1.22 -2.70 -24.51
CA ALA A 166 -2.60 -3.11 -24.28
C ALA A 166 -3.50 -1.90 -23.97
N ILE A 167 -3.04 -0.95 -23.15
CA ILE A 167 -3.75 0.31 -22.88
C ILE A 167 -4.00 1.07 -24.20
N VAL A 168 -2.98 1.22 -25.04
CA VAL A 168 -3.10 1.91 -26.34
C VAL A 168 -4.04 1.20 -27.32
N LYS A 169 -4.19 -0.13 -27.21
CA LYS A 169 -5.08 -0.93 -28.06
C LYS A 169 -6.52 -0.97 -27.54
N SER A 170 -6.73 -0.73 -26.25
CA SER A 170 -8.06 -0.67 -25.63
C SER A 170 -8.75 0.67 -25.91
N ASP A 171 -10.07 0.68 -25.71
CA ASP A 171 -10.87 1.92 -25.71
C ASP A 171 -10.91 2.60 -24.33
N ALA A 172 -10.13 2.12 -23.35
CA ALA A 172 -10.08 2.68 -22.00
C ALA A 172 -9.46 4.09 -22.00
N ASP A 173 -10.06 5.00 -21.23
CA ASP A 173 -9.47 6.30 -20.93
C ASP A 173 -8.27 6.11 -19.98
N PHE A 174 -7.34 7.06 -19.97
CA PHE A 174 -6.14 7.02 -19.13
C PHE A 174 -6.09 8.23 -18.20
N ASP A 175 -5.88 8.00 -16.90
CA ASP A 175 -5.71 9.06 -15.91
C ASP A 175 -4.45 8.88 -15.05
N GLU A 176 -3.92 10.01 -14.58
CA GLU A 176 -2.74 10.09 -13.72
C GLU A 176 -3.11 10.77 -12.40
N PRO A 177 -3.80 10.06 -11.48
CA PRO A 177 -4.24 10.63 -10.23
C PRO A 177 -3.07 11.11 -9.37
N LYS A 178 -3.27 12.22 -8.65
CA LYS A 178 -2.26 12.82 -7.76
C LYS A 178 -2.80 13.00 -6.35
N ALA A 179 -1.89 13.06 -5.38
CA ALA A 179 -2.23 13.33 -3.99
C ALA A 179 -3.19 14.53 -3.84
N GLY A 180 -4.30 14.32 -3.15
CA GLY A 180 -5.39 15.28 -2.96
C GLY A 180 -6.52 15.21 -3.98
N ASP A 181 -6.40 14.42 -5.04
CA ASP A 181 -7.53 14.12 -5.93
C ASP A 181 -8.56 13.25 -5.21
N VAL A 182 -9.84 13.53 -5.47
CA VAL A 182 -10.98 12.85 -4.83
C VAL A 182 -11.98 12.44 -5.91
N PHE A 183 -12.35 11.17 -5.91
CA PHE A 183 -13.26 10.55 -6.87
C PHE A 183 -14.40 9.84 -6.13
N ASP A 184 -15.64 10.06 -6.60
CA ASP A 184 -16.82 9.37 -6.08
C ASP A 184 -17.23 8.28 -7.10
N ILE A 185 -17.19 7.01 -6.69
CA ILE A 185 -17.66 5.85 -7.46
C ILE A 185 -18.87 5.26 -6.75
N GLY A 186 -20.07 5.67 -7.19
CA GLY A 186 -21.29 5.40 -6.46
C GLY A 186 -21.20 5.95 -5.02
N PRO A 187 -21.31 5.14 -3.95
CA PRO A 187 -21.16 5.57 -2.57
C PRO A 187 -19.71 5.47 -2.04
N LEU A 188 -18.77 4.92 -2.82
CA LEU A 188 -17.36 4.82 -2.46
C LEU A 188 -16.65 6.12 -2.82
N GLN A 189 -15.94 6.71 -1.87
CA GLN A 189 -15.07 7.85 -2.13
C GLN A 189 -13.60 7.42 -2.07
N LEU A 190 -12.87 7.61 -3.16
CA LEU A 190 -11.43 7.43 -3.22
C LEU A 190 -10.73 8.78 -3.08
N THR A 191 -9.81 8.89 -2.12
CA THR A 191 -8.89 10.02 -1.97
C THR A 191 -7.48 9.53 -2.25
N ILE A 192 -6.82 10.11 -3.25
CA ILE A 192 -5.46 9.78 -3.60
C ILE A 192 -4.53 10.45 -2.59
N LEU A 193 -3.63 9.66 -2.00
CA LEU A 193 -2.71 10.10 -0.95
C LEU A 193 -1.30 10.35 -1.47
N HIS A 194 -0.94 9.60 -2.52
CA HIS A 194 0.39 9.60 -3.11
C HIS A 194 0.30 9.05 -4.55
N PRO A 195 1.19 9.44 -5.48
CA PRO A 195 2.18 10.51 -5.39
C PRO A 195 1.61 11.91 -5.65
N ALA A 196 2.20 12.94 -5.05
CA ALA A 196 1.94 14.34 -5.46
C ALA A 196 2.66 14.68 -6.77
N ASN A 197 3.88 14.15 -6.93
CA ASN A 197 4.70 14.27 -8.13
C ASN A 197 5.44 12.95 -8.35
N VAL A 198 5.55 12.53 -9.60
CA VAL A 198 6.31 11.34 -10.00
C VAL A 198 7.81 11.66 -9.98
N THR A 199 8.59 10.80 -9.33
CA THR A 199 10.04 10.96 -9.15
C THR A 199 10.87 10.08 -10.09
N GLY A 200 10.26 9.05 -10.68
CA GLY A 200 10.96 8.03 -11.46
C GLY A 200 11.34 6.81 -10.62
N ASN A 201 11.10 6.85 -9.30
CA ASN A 201 11.36 5.72 -8.42
C ASN A 201 10.06 4.93 -8.23
N LEU A 202 10.02 3.72 -8.78
CA LEU A 202 8.75 3.07 -9.11
C LEU A 202 7.91 2.74 -7.88
N ASN A 203 8.52 2.16 -6.83
CA ASN A 203 7.82 1.82 -5.58
C ASN A 203 7.36 3.08 -4.86
N GLU A 204 8.26 4.06 -4.79
CA GLU A 204 8.09 5.33 -4.10
C GLU A 204 7.15 6.27 -4.82
N ASP A 205 6.69 5.93 -6.02
CA ASP A 205 5.66 6.65 -6.77
C ASP A 205 4.36 5.83 -6.85
N SER A 206 4.20 4.83 -5.97
CA SER A 206 2.99 4.00 -5.91
C SER A 206 1.74 4.86 -5.72
N ILE A 207 0.74 4.67 -6.58
CA ILE A 207 -0.59 5.26 -6.36
C ILE A 207 -1.15 4.66 -5.06
N SER A 208 -1.17 5.48 -4.02
CA SER A 208 -1.73 5.15 -2.72
C SER A 208 -3.04 5.89 -2.54
N PHE A 209 -4.05 5.24 -1.97
CA PHE A 209 -5.35 5.86 -1.79
C PHE A 209 -6.07 5.37 -0.53
N HIS A 210 -6.89 6.27 -0.01
CA HIS A 210 -7.87 6.00 1.03
C HIS A 210 -9.26 5.83 0.39
N ALA A 211 -9.94 4.73 0.68
CA ALA A 211 -11.29 4.44 0.21
C ALA A 211 -12.29 4.50 1.38
N GLN A 212 -13.22 5.46 1.35
CA GLN A 212 -14.27 5.61 2.35
C GLN A 212 -15.60 5.03 1.86
N TYR A 213 -16.22 4.15 2.65
CA TYR A 213 -17.55 3.61 2.39
C TYR A 213 -18.41 3.61 3.67
N GLY A 214 -19.25 4.64 3.82
CA GLY A 214 -19.98 4.87 5.06
C GLY A 214 -19.02 5.16 6.21
N ASP A 215 -19.08 4.37 7.28
CA ASP A 215 -18.20 4.43 8.46
C ASP A 215 -16.98 3.50 8.33
N ILE A 216 -16.89 2.67 7.28
CA ILE A 216 -15.76 1.75 7.05
C ILE A 216 -14.82 2.34 6.00
N SER A 217 -13.52 2.30 6.28
CA SER A 217 -12.49 2.79 5.37
C SER A 217 -11.35 1.80 5.15
N PHE A 218 -10.68 1.96 4.01
CA PHE A 218 -9.57 1.11 3.58
C PHE A 218 -8.41 1.97 3.13
N LEU A 219 -7.18 1.55 3.43
CA LEU A 219 -5.96 2.22 3.01
C LEU A 219 -5.08 1.26 2.20
N PHE A 220 -4.67 1.72 1.02
CA PHE A 220 -3.80 1.00 0.10
C PHE A 220 -2.58 1.86 -0.21
N THR A 221 -1.39 1.30 -0.03
CA THR A 221 -0.12 2.02 -0.19
C THR A 221 0.72 1.51 -1.37
N GLY A 222 0.32 0.40 -2.00
CA GLY A 222 1.15 -0.25 -3.03
C GLY A 222 2.49 -0.64 -2.43
N ASP A 223 3.59 -0.26 -3.08
CA ASP A 223 4.94 -0.55 -2.58
C ASP A 223 5.64 0.66 -1.95
N ALA A 224 4.87 1.67 -1.55
CA ALA A 224 5.38 2.86 -0.87
C ALA A 224 6.29 2.47 0.32
N SER A 225 7.45 3.12 0.42
CA SER A 225 8.38 2.88 1.53
C SER A 225 7.98 3.68 2.77
N LYS A 226 8.67 3.43 3.89
CA LYS A 226 8.56 4.25 5.12
C LYS A 226 8.74 5.76 4.85
N THR A 227 9.49 6.13 3.80
CA THR A 227 9.66 7.53 3.40
C THR A 227 8.36 8.12 2.87
N GLU A 228 7.68 7.42 1.97
CA GLU A 228 6.41 7.85 1.39
C GLU A 228 5.27 7.77 2.39
N GLU A 229 5.26 6.76 3.26
CA GLU A 229 4.34 6.69 4.40
C GLU A 229 4.43 7.95 5.26
N LYS A 230 5.65 8.42 5.56
CA LYS A 230 5.85 9.69 6.27
C LYS A 230 5.33 10.90 5.49
N ILE A 231 5.53 10.94 4.17
CA ILE A 231 4.98 12.00 3.32
C ILE A 231 3.45 12.00 3.40
N MET A 232 2.82 10.83 3.35
CA MET A 232 1.36 10.69 3.48
C MET A 232 0.85 11.23 4.83
N LEU A 233 1.58 11.03 5.93
CA LEU A 233 1.25 11.61 7.25
C LEU A 233 1.33 13.14 7.27
N GLU A 234 2.16 13.75 6.43
CA GLU A 234 2.41 15.21 6.43
C GLU A 234 1.45 15.98 5.51
N ASN A 235 0.66 15.30 4.67
CA ASN A 235 -0.13 15.92 3.60
C ASN A 235 -1.55 16.40 4.00
N ASP A 236 -1.92 16.35 5.28
CA ASP A 236 -3.28 16.69 5.80
C ASP A 236 -4.42 15.93 5.07
N LEU A 237 -4.12 14.72 4.58
CA LEU A 237 -5.06 13.82 3.90
C LEU A 237 -5.56 12.72 4.86
N PRO A 238 -6.70 12.06 4.57
CA PRO A 238 -7.21 10.99 5.44
C PRO A 238 -6.24 9.79 5.47
N ILE A 239 -5.80 9.43 6.69
CA ILE A 239 -4.89 8.31 6.95
C ILE A 239 -5.53 7.24 7.85
N GLU A 240 -6.35 7.64 8.82
CA GLU A 240 -7.06 6.69 9.67
C GLU A 240 -7.96 5.77 8.82
N ALA A 241 -7.77 4.45 8.94
CA ALA A 241 -8.50 3.49 8.12
C ALA A 241 -8.87 2.23 8.89
N THR A 242 -10.09 1.72 8.71
CA THR A 242 -10.51 0.46 9.34
C THR A 242 -9.65 -0.73 8.91
N VAL A 243 -9.29 -0.79 7.62
CA VAL A 243 -8.53 -1.88 7.01
C VAL A 243 -7.28 -1.32 6.34
N LEU A 244 -6.11 -1.83 6.70
CA LEU A 244 -4.84 -1.50 6.04
C LEU A 244 -4.37 -2.66 5.16
N GLN A 245 -4.15 -2.42 3.86
CA GLN A 245 -3.30 -3.29 3.06
C GLN A 245 -1.83 -2.89 3.27
N LEU A 246 -0.99 -3.84 3.69
CA LEU A 246 0.41 -3.58 3.97
C LEU A 246 1.16 -3.23 2.69
N GLY A 247 2.04 -2.24 2.80
CA GLY A 247 2.89 -1.85 1.69
C GLY A 247 3.91 -2.93 1.35
N HIS A 248 4.24 -3.05 0.06
CA HIS A 248 5.34 -3.85 -0.45
C HIS A 248 5.31 -5.30 0.06
N HIS A 249 4.12 -5.90 0.04
CA HIS A 249 3.88 -7.31 0.43
C HIS A 249 4.22 -7.61 1.90
N GLY A 250 4.32 -6.59 2.76
CA GLY A 250 4.84 -6.73 4.12
C GLY A 250 6.37 -6.71 4.21
N SER A 251 7.04 -6.01 3.29
CA SER A 251 8.47 -5.71 3.38
C SER A 251 8.80 -4.87 4.62
N ASN A 252 9.98 -5.06 5.20
CA ASN A 252 10.49 -4.19 6.26
C ASN A 252 10.92 -2.79 5.79
N THR A 253 10.91 -2.55 4.49
CA THR A 253 11.08 -1.22 3.89
C THR A 253 9.83 -0.35 4.00
N SER A 254 8.71 -0.93 4.41
CA SER A 254 7.39 -0.29 4.57
C SER A 254 6.85 -0.59 5.98
N SER A 255 5.61 -0.19 6.25
CA SER A 255 4.96 -0.35 7.57
C SER A 255 5.74 0.32 8.70
N ASP A 256 6.07 1.62 8.55
CA ASP A 256 6.65 2.40 9.62
C ASP A 256 5.78 2.32 10.90
N PRO A 257 6.34 2.05 12.09
CA PRO A 257 5.55 1.91 13.30
C PRO A 257 4.68 3.12 13.63
N LYS A 258 5.14 4.34 13.29
CA LYS A 258 4.36 5.57 13.46
C LYS A 258 3.25 5.66 12.42
N PHE A 259 3.52 5.29 11.18
CA PHE A 259 2.48 5.23 10.15
C PHE A 259 1.36 4.28 10.56
N VAL A 260 1.68 3.05 10.97
CA VAL A 260 0.69 2.07 11.44
C VAL A 260 -0.09 2.58 12.65
N GLU A 261 0.53 3.35 13.54
CA GLU A 261 -0.14 3.99 14.68
C GLU A 261 -1.14 5.06 14.26
N GLU A 262 -0.79 5.93 13.30
CA GLU A 262 -1.67 6.99 12.80
C GLU A 262 -2.80 6.45 11.90
N VAL A 263 -2.54 5.36 11.16
CA VAL A 263 -3.59 4.64 10.41
C VAL A 263 -4.59 3.98 11.37
N ASN A 264 -4.12 3.52 12.54
CA ASN A 264 -4.92 2.90 13.59
C ASN A 264 -5.91 1.83 13.08
N PRO A 265 -5.46 0.82 12.30
CA PRO A 265 -6.38 -0.12 11.67
C PRO A 265 -6.95 -1.14 12.65
N GLU A 266 -8.21 -1.54 12.43
CA GLU A 266 -8.81 -2.65 13.15
C GLU A 266 -8.26 -3.99 12.68
N ILE A 267 -7.94 -4.12 11.39
CA ILE A 267 -7.29 -5.29 10.80
C ILE A 267 -6.29 -4.88 9.71
N ALA A 268 -5.31 -5.75 9.45
CA ALA A 268 -4.36 -5.58 8.37
C ALA A 268 -4.33 -6.80 7.43
N ILE A 269 -4.04 -6.55 6.16
CA ILE A 269 -3.94 -7.58 5.11
C ILE A 269 -2.62 -7.40 4.37
N TYR A 270 -1.93 -8.51 4.07
CA TYR A 270 -0.81 -8.52 3.13
C TYR A 270 -1.06 -9.53 2.02
N SER A 271 -0.55 -9.24 0.83
CA SER A 271 -0.45 -10.22 -0.25
C SER A 271 0.99 -10.70 -0.36
N ALA A 272 1.21 -12.01 -0.36
CA ALA A 272 2.54 -12.56 -0.57
C ALA A 272 2.43 -13.98 -1.14
N GLY A 273 3.50 -14.43 -1.81
CA GLY A 273 3.59 -15.79 -2.29
C GLY A 273 4.13 -16.74 -1.22
N ILE A 274 3.61 -17.98 -1.18
CA ILE A 274 4.24 -19.06 -0.40
C ILE A 274 5.67 -19.27 -0.89
N ASP A 275 6.62 -19.34 0.04
CA ASP A 275 8.05 -19.55 -0.25
C ASP A 275 8.63 -18.52 -1.24
N ASN A 276 8.11 -17.28 -1.23
CA ASN A 276 8.69 -16.20 -2.04
C ASN A 276 10.15 -15.95 -1.64
N LYS A 277 10.96 -15.48 -2.59
CA LYS A 277 12.40 -15.33 -2.40
C LYS A 277 12.79 -14.07 -1.64
N TYR A 278 11.86 -13.16 -1.44
CA TYR A 278 12.07 -11.89 -0.77
C TYR A 278 11.98 -12.03 0.76
N GLY A 279 11.36 -13.12 1.24
CA GLY A 279 11.10 -13.31 2.66
C GLY A 279 9.90 -12.51 3.14
N HIS A 280 8.98 -12.17 2.23
CA HIS A 280 7.76 -11.41 2.53
C HIS A 280 6.65 -12.32 3.11
N PRO A 281 5.84 -11.83 4.05
CA PRO A 281 6.10 -10.64 4.84
C PRO A 281 7.30 -10.87 5.78
N HIS A 282 8.06 -9.81 6.07
CA HIS A 282 9.16 -9.89 7.02
C HIS A 282 8.64 -10.12 8.44
N GLU A 283 9.38 -10.89 9.23
CA GLU A 283 8.98 -11.26 10.59
C GLU A 283 8.81 -10.03 11.51
N GLU A 284 9.70 -9.04 11.40
CA GLU A 284 9.58 -7.78 12.14
C GLU A 284 8.29 -7.02 11.84
N VAL A 285 7.74 -7.16 10.63
CA VAL A 285 6.44 -6.59 10.27
C VAL A 285 5.32 -7.39 10.92
N ILE A 286 5.38 -8.73 10.90
CA ILE A 286 4.41 -9.58 11.61
C ILE A 286 4.39 -9.25 13.11
N ASP A 287 5.56 -9.12 13.72
CA ASP A 287 5.73 -8.83 15.15
C ASP A 287 5.20 -7.45 15.52
N LEU A 288 5.34 -6.45 14.63
CA LEU A 288 4.76 -5.12 14.79
C LEU A 288 3.23 -5.19 14.94
N PHE A 289 2.56 -5.90 14.04
CA PHE A 289 1.09 -6.05 14.09
C PHE A 289 0.64 -6.90 15.28
N ALA A 290 1.39 -7.96 15.62
CA ALA A 290 1.11 -8.77 16.80
C ALA A 290 1.25 -7.98 18.11
N THR A 291 2.28 -7.15 18.24
CA THR A 291 2.52 -6.32 19.44
C THR A 291 1.48 -5.23 19.63
N LYS A 292 0.86 -4.76 18.53
CA LYS A 292 -0.24 -3.79 18.56
C LYS A 292 -1.62 -4.45 18.67
N ASP A 293 -1.70 -5.77 18.84
CA ASP A 293 -2.94 -6.56 18.88
C ASP A 293 -3.83 -6.37 17.63
N ILE A 294 -3.22 -6.09 16.47
CA ILE A 294 -3.94 -5.91 15.20
C ILE A 294 -3.95 -7.26 14.45
N PRO A 295 -5.13 -7.86 14.19
CA PRO A 295 -5.23 -9.08 13.40
C PRO A 295 -4.66 -8.90 11.98
N LEU A 296 -3.71 -9.77 11.63
CA LEU A 296 -3.05 -9.77 10.33
C LEU A 296 -3.47 -10.99 9.49
N TYR A 297 -3.86 -10.75 8.22
CA TYR A 297 -4.27 -11.80 7.28
C TYR A 297 -3.42 -11.79 6.01
N GLY A 298 -2.85 -12.95 5.67
CA GLY A 298 -2.01 -13.13 4.47
C GLY A 298 -2.67 -13.99 3.40
N THR A 299 -2.49 -13.63 2.12
CA THR A 299 -2.96 -14.46 0.99
C THR A 299 -2.17 -15.77 0.86
N ASP A 300 -0.89 -15.76 1.21
CA ASP A 300 -0.04 -16.96 1.34
C ASP A 300 -0.62 -17.96 2.36
N THR A 301 -1.30 -17.46 3.38
CA THR A 301 -1.80 -18.21 4.52
C THR A 301 -3.23 -18.65 4.29
N TYR A 302 -4.11 -17.79 3.77
CA TYR A 302 -5.55 -18.06 3.69
C TYR A 302 -6.08 -18.20 2.25
N GLY A 303 -5.26 -17.98 1.23
CA GLY A 303 -5.73 -17.82 -0.15
C GLY A 303 -6.42 -16.46 -0.31
N ASN A 304 -7.44 -16.41 -1.16
CA ASN A 304 -8.23 -15.19 -1.31
C ASN A 304 -8.84 -14.77 0.03
N ILE A 305 -8.76 -13.48 0.33
CA ILE A 305 -9.38 -12.85 1.50
C ILE A 305 -10.45 -11.89 0.97
N VAL A 306 -11.64 -11.94 1.54
CA VAL A 306 -12.78 -11.13 1.10
C VAL A 306 -13.33 -10.36 2.28
N ILE A 307 -13.40 -9.04 2.17
CA ILE A 307 -14.10 -8.18 3.11
C ILE A 307 -15.45 -7.81 2.52
N LYS A 308 -16.52 -7.98 3.29
CA LYS A 308 -17.87 -7.52 2.96
C LYS A 308 -18.30 -6.48 3.97
N THR A 309 -18.83 -5.35 3.53
CA THR A 309 -19.32 -4.31 4.42
C THR A 309 -20.61 -3.66 3.90
N ASP A 310 -21.50 -3.32 4.84
CA ASP A 310 -22.69 -2.50 4.59
C ASP A 310 -22.43 -1.00 4.84
N GLY A 311 -21.16 -0.63 4.98
CA GLY A 311 -20.70 0.71 5.34
C GLY A 311 -20.92 1.09 6.80
N LYS A 312 -21.20 0.13 7.69
CA LYS A 312 -21.19 0.34 9.15
C LYS A 312 -20.46 -0.75 9.89
N THR A 313 -20.60 -1.97 9.39
CA THR A 313 -19.96 -3.17 9.91
C THR A 313 -19.28 -3.90 8.76
N TYR A 314 -18.31 -4.74 9.05
CA TYR A 314 -17.66 -5.58 8.06
C TYR A 314 -17.46 -7.00 8.56
N GLU A 315 -17.37 -7.93 7.62
CA GLU A 315 -17.03 -9.33 7.85
C GLU A 315 -15.83 -9.72 7.00
N VAL A 316 -14.94 -10.56 7.55
CA VAL A 316 -13.79 -11.12 6.85
C VAL A 316 -14.07 -12.59 6.52
N ASP A 317 -14.23 -12.90 5.25
CA ASP A 317 -14.31 -14.26 4.71
C ASP A 317 -12.94 -14.66 4.14
N LYS A 318 -12.45 -15.82 4.55
CA LYS A 318 -11.11 -16.30 4.19
C LYS A 318 -11.06 -17.83 4.18
N GLY A 319 -10.19 -18.38 3.35
CA GLY A 319 -9.97 -19.82 3.28
C GLY A 319 -9.45 -20.42 4.59
N LYS A 320 -9.32 -21.75 4.62
CA LYS A 320 -8.62 -22.43 5.73
C LYS A 320 -7.13 -22.09 5.65
N LYS A 321 -6.48 -21.92 6.81
CA LYS A 321 -5.01 -21.79 6.88
C LYS A 321 -4.36 -22.91 6.07
N LYS A 322 -3.61 -22.51 5.03
CA LYS A 322 -2.74 -23.38 4.27
C LYS A 322 -1.62 -23.85 5.20
N LYS A 323 -1.20 -25.10 5.04
CA LYS A 323 -0.02 -25.60 5.74
C LYS A 323 1.20 -24.96 5.10
N GLN A 324 1.73 -23.90 5.70
CA GLN A 324 3.08 -23.43 5.37
C GLN A 324 4.05 -24.58 5.67
N LYS A 325 4.94 -24.90 4.71
CA LYS A 325 6.10 -25.72 5.01
C LYS A 325 7.02 -24.81 5.82
N GLN A 326 7.21 -25.12 7.10
CA GLN A 326 8.25 -24.45 7.90
C GLN A 326 9.55 -24.47 7.11
N THR A 327 10.05 -23.30 6.76
CA THR A 327 11.31 -23.17 6.05
C THR A 327 12.46 -23.55 7.00
N GLU A 328 13.59 -24.02 6.48
CA GLU A 328 14.77 -24.34 7.30
C GLU A 328 15.24 -23.13 8.13
N LYS A 329 14.88 -21.91 7.72
CA LYS A 329 15.17 -20.65 8.42
C LYS A 329 14.35 -20.50 9.70
N GLU A 330 13.06 -20.83 9.68
CA GLU A 330 12.21 -20.88 10.89
C GLU A 330 12.63 -22.02 11.83
N LYS A 331 13.05 -23.17 11.29
CA LYS A 331 13.65 -24.24 12.11
C LYS A 331 14.96 -23.82 12.77
N LYS A 332 15.77 -22.98 12.11
CA LYS A 332 17.00 -22.42 12.70
C LYS A 332 16.69 -21.34 13.73
N LYS A 333 15.70 -20.46 13.50
CA LYS A 333 15.31 -19.41 14.45
C LYS A 333 14.65 -19.99 15.71
N ALA A 334 13.79 -21.00 15.56
CA ALA A 334 13.24 -21.76 16.69
C ALA A 334 14.27 -22.68 17.40
N ALA A 335 15.52 -22.75 16.91
CA ALA A 335 16.60 -23.54 17.50
C ALA A 335 17.74 -22.68 18.09
N CYS A 336 17.62 -21.35 18.04
CA CYS A 336 18.65 -20.41 18.49
C CYS A 336 18.48 -20.12 19.98
N ILE A 337 19.43 -20.60 20.80
CA ILE A 337 19.55 -20.33 22.23
C ILE A 337 20.53 -19.18 22.38
N ASN A 338 20.00 -17.98 22.65
CA ASN A 338 20.81 -16.78 22.86
C ASN A 338 21.62 -16.94 24.16
N ILE A 339 22.95 -17.03 24.04
CA ILE A 339 23.84 -17.32 25.18
C ILE A 339 23.88 -16.19 26.22
N ASN A 340 23.45 -14.97 25.87
CA ASN A 340 23.36 -13.82 26.76
C ASN A 340 22.04 -13.73 27.53
N ASP A 341 20.95 -14.31 27.00
CA ASP A 341 19.61 -14.12 27.57
C ASP A 341 18.94 -15.42 28.03
N ALA A 342 19.34 -16.57 27.47
CA ALA A 342 18.73 -17.87 27.77
C ALA A 342 18.74 -18.23 29.26
N SER A 343 17.72 -18.95 29.71
CA SER A 343 17.67 -19.58 31.03
C SER A 343 18.72 -20.67 31.17
N LYS A 344 18.98 -21.10 32.41
CA LYS A 344 19.90 -22.21 32.69
C LYS A 344 19.45 -23.49 31.98
N GLU A 345 18.15 -23.75 31.99
CA GLU A 345 17.53 -24.92 31.36
C GLU A 345 17.72 -24.91 29.84
N GLU A 346 17.53 -23.75 29.20
CA GLU A 346 17.76 -23.59 27.76
C GLU A 346 19.24 -23.73 27.40
N LEU A 347 20.16 -23.15 28.19
CA LEU A 347 21.61 -23.30 27.96
C LEU A 347 22.05 -24.78 28.00
N MET A 348 21.42 -25.60 28.84
CA MET A 348 21.72 -27.03 28.95
C MET A 348 21.27 -27.85 27.74
N GLU A 349 20.52 -27.26 26.80
CA GLU A 349 20.16 -27.90 25.53
C GLU A 349 21.26 -27.80 24.46
N ILE A 350 22.29 -26.97 24.70
CA ILE A 350 23.50 -26.84 23.86
C ILE A 350 24.46 -27.99 24.20
N ILE A 351 25.04 -28.64 23.18
CA ILE A 351 25.99 -29.72 23.44
C ILE A 351 27.20 -29.25 24.26
N HIS A 352 27.73 -30.14 25.10
CA HIS A 352 28.80 -29.89 26.05
C HIS A 352 28.47 -28.93 27.20
N ILE A 353 27.32 -28.28 27.21
CA ILE A 353 26.85 -27.41 28.30
C ILE A 353 25.99 -28.24 29.27
N GLY A 354 26.61 -28.71 30.35
CA GLY A 354 25.88 -29.30 31.48
C GLY A 354 25.60 -28.27 32.57
N ASP A 355 24.90 -28.68 33.62
CA ASP A 355 24.46 -27.81 34.74
C ASP A 355 25.55 -26.83 35.24
N ALA A 356 26.74 -27.33 35.56
CA ALA A 356 27.85 -26.51 36.05
C ALA A 356 28.41 -25.52 35.01
N ARG A 357 28.33 -25.85 33.71
CA ARG A 357 28.75 -24.94 32.64
C ARG A 357 27.67 -23.92 32.33
N ALA A 358 26.40 -24.29 32.41
CA ALA A 358 25.30 -23.35 32.27
C ALA A 358 25.36 -22.24 33.35
N ASP A 359 25.66 -22.61 34.60
CA ASP A 359 25.91 -21.62 35.68
C ASP A 359 27.09 -20.70 35.35
N ALA A 360 28.21 -21.28 34.90
CA ALA A 360 29.39 -20.51 34.53
C ALA A 360 29.13 -19.58 33.34
N LEU A 361 28.31 -20.03 32.36
CA LEU A 361 27.90 -19.20 31.22
C LEU A 361 27.12 -17.98 31.69
N ILE A 362 26.14 -18.17 32.57
CA ILE A 362 25.33 -17.06 33.12
C ILE A 362 26.20 -16.06 33.89
N GLU A 363 27.18 -16.54 34.67
CA GLU A 363 28.07 -15.69 35.46
C GLU A 363 28.99 -14.81 34.60
N HIS A 364 29.38 -15.27 33.41
CA HIS A 364 30.36 -14.60 32.56
C HIS A 364 29.73 -13.78 31.42
N ARG A 365 28.41 -13.62 31.42
CA ARG A 365 27.72 -12.72 30.48
C ARG A 365 28.20 -11.27 30.65
N PRO A 366 28.22 -10.47 29.57
CA PRO A 366 27.83 -10.84 28.20
C PRO A 366 28.99 -11.37 27.35
N TYR A 367 28.62 -12.15 26.33
CA TYR A 367 29.46 -12.64 25.25
C TYR A 367 29.26 -11.83 23.98
N THR A 368 30.32 -11.70 23.17
CA THR A 368 30.30 -11.00 21.89
C THR A 368 30.38 -11.94 20.68
N SER A 369 30.58 -13.23 20.93
CA SER A 369 30.56 -14.32 19.95
C SER A 369 30.37 -15.67 20.65
N VAL A 370 30.01 -16.72 19.91
CA VAL A 370 29.93 -18.09 20.47
C VAL A 370 31.34 -18.62 20.79
N GLU A 371 32.36 -18.15 20.09
CA GLU A 371 33.77 -18.46 20.32
C GLU A 371 34.28 -18.00 21.70
N ASP A 372 33.63 -16.98 22.29
CA ASP A 372 33.96 -16.46 23.61
C ASP A 372 33.63 -17.47 24.73
N LEU A 373 32.87 -18.54 24.44
CA LEU A 373 32.64 -19.64 25.39
C LEU A 373 33.94 -20.36 25.79
N SER A 374 35.05 -20.14 25.08
CA SER A 374 36.39 -20.60 25.44
C SER A 374 36.87 -20.20 26.83
N ILE A 375 36.30 -19.13 27.42
CA ILE A 375 36.64 -18.69 28.78
C ILE A 375 36.10 -19.63 29.86
N ILE A 376 35.14 -20.49 29.52
CA ILE A 376 34.48 -21.38 30.47
C ILE A 376 35.26 -22.67 30.64
N ASP A 377 35.55 -23.01 31.89
CA ASP A 377 36.35 -24.18 32.23
C ASP A 377 35.81 -25.47 31.61
N GLY A 378 36.66 -26.10 30.81
CA GLY A 378 36.34 -27.32 30.07
C GLY A 378 35.63 -27.09 28.73
N ILE A 379 35.46 -25.87 28.25
CA ILE A 379 35.05 -25.60 26.85
C ILE A 379 36.32 -25.28 26.03
N GLY A 380 36.98 -26.34 25.55
CA GLY A 380 38.16 -26.20 24.69
C GLY A 380 37.80 -26.03 23.20
N PRO A 381 38.79 -25.76 22.33
CA PRO A 381 38.57 -25.48 20.90
C PRO A 381 37.73 -26.54 20.16
N GLY A 382 37.91 -27.82 20.49
CA GLY A 382 37.09 -28.90 19.90
C GLY A 382 35.62 -28.81 20.28
N ARG A 383 35.32 -28.50 21.55
CA ARG A 383 33.93 -28.31 22.00
C ARG A 383 33.29 -27.06 21.43
N ILE A 384 34.06 -26.00 21.24
CA ILE A 384 33.60 -24.78 20.57
C ILE A 384 33.24 -25.10 19.12
N SER A 385 34.11 -25.83 18.41
CA SER A 385 33.81 -26.29 17.05
C SER A 385 32.52 -27.10 17.00
N ASP A 386 32.33 -28.04 17.93
CA ASP A 386 31.11 -28.84 18.01
C ASP A 386 29.88 -27.94 18.27
N ILE A 387 29.96 -27.00 19.22
CA ILE A 387 28.86 -26.08 19.57
C ILE A 387 28.46 -25.19 18.38
N ILE A 388 29.46 -24.67 17.64
CA ILE A 388 29.22 -23.88 16.43
C ILE A 388 28.59 -24.75 15.34
N GLU A 389 29.05 -25.99 15.17
CA GLU A 389 28.49 -26.94 14.20
C GLU A 389 27.06 -27.37 14.54
N GLU A 390 26.71 -27.47 15.84
CA GLU A 390 25.35 -27.73 16.30
C GLU A 390 24.38 -26.64 15.85
N GLY A 391 24.85 -25.39 15.76
CA GLY A 391 24.07 -24.25 15.26
C GLY A 391 22.92 -23.83 16.17
N LYS A 392 22.92 -24.28 17.44
CA LYS A 392 21.93 -23.88 18.45
C LYS A 392 22.36 -22.66 19.25
N ALA A 393 23.65 -22.48 19.55
CA ALA A 393 24.11 -21.33 20.31
C ALA A 393 24.20 -20.09 19.42
N CYS A 394 23.71 -18.95 19.89
CA CYS A 394 23.80 -17.69 19.16
C CYS A 394 23.91 -16.48 20.08
N ILE A 395 24.24 -15.35 19.46
CA ILE A 395 24.12 -14.00 20.02
C ILE A 395 23.18 -13.23 19.08
N GLU A 396 22.18 -12.53 19.60
CA GLU A 396 21.45 -11.54 18.79
C GLU A 396 22.23 -10.21 18.76
N GLU A 397 22.09 -9.45 17.68
CA GLU A 397 22.57 -8.06 17.56
C GLU A 397 21.62 -7.06 18.23
#